data_AF-A0A834L5X5-F1
#
_entry.id   AF-A0A834L5X5-F1
#
_cell.length_a   1.000
_cell.length_b   1.000
_cell.length_c   1.000
_cell.angle_alpha   90.00
_cell.angle_beta   90.00
_cell.angle_gamma   90.00
#
_symmetry.space_group_name_H-M   'P 1'
#
loop_
_entity.id
_entity.type
_entity.pdbx_description
1 polymer ?
#
loop_
_entity_poly.entity_id
_entity_poly.type
_entity_poly.pdbx_seq_one_letter_code
_entity_poly.pdbx_strand_id
1 'polypeptide(L)'
;MHPQIENLFYNLTTRRKTLQNSADDYPKIVDLLSRFAIHHTNVSFSCRKHGAARADVHSVATASMLDAIRSVYGVSVARNLMTIEASDDDPSSSVFKMDGFISNSNYIAKKITMVLFINGMCAYSIDVVELTGNHMLIVIC
;
A
#
# COMPACT_ATOMS: atom_id res chain seq x y z
N MET A 1 -22.86 11.78 12.04
CA MET A 1 -23.44 10.84 11.06
C MET A 1 -22.34 10.51 10.07
N HIS A 2 -21.79 9.29 10.10
CA HIS A 2 -20.79 8.89 9.10
C HIS A 2 -21.52 8.52 7.80
N PRO A 3 -21.06 8.96 6.64
CA PRO A 3 -21.69 8.60 5.37
C PRO A 3 -21.57 7.08 5.17
N GLN A 4 -22.72 6.41 5.08
CA GLN A 4 -22.83 5.01 4.73
C GLN A 4 -23.23 4.91 3.26
N ILE A 5 -22.40 4.29 2.45
CA ILE A 5 -22.68 4.08 1.03
C ILE A 5 -23.33 2.71 0.89
N GLU A 6 -24.56 2.69 0.40
CA GLU A 6 -25.30 1.47 0.08
C GLU A 6 -25.61 1.45 -1.42
N ASN A 7 -25.69 0.25 -2.01
CA ASN A 7 -26.09 0.05 -3.41
C ASN A 7 -25.24 0.83 -4.43
N LEU A 8 -23.91 0.63 -4.40
CA LEU A 8 -23.00 1.23 -5.38
C LEU A 8 -23.42 0.86 -6.82
N PHE A 9 -23.41 1.86 -7.72
CA PHE A 9 -23.85 1.75 -9.13
C PHE A 9 -25.33 1.42 -9.33
N TYR A 10 -26.21 1.85 -8.41
CA TYR A 10 -27.63 1.51 -8.53
C TYR A 10 -28.31 1.99 -9.81
N ASN A 11 -27.84 3.12 -10.33
CA ASN A 11 -28.31 3.78 -11.54
C ASN A 11 -27.61 3.28 -12.83
N LEU A 12 -26.64 2.37 -12.73
CA LEU A 12 -25.83 1.90 -13.86
C LEU A 12 -25.79 0.36 -13.90
N THR A 13 -26.82 -0.23 -14.49
CA THR A 13 -27.05 -1.69 -14.54
C THR A 13 -25.85 -2.46 -15.08
N THR A 14 -25.15 -1.95 -16.08
CA THR A 14 -23.97 -2.61 -16.68
C THR A 14 -22.79 -2.67 -15.69
N ARG A 15 -22.48 -1.57 -14.99
CA ARG A 15 -21.42 -1.53 -13.97
C ARG A 15 -21.78 -2.34 -12.73
N ARG A 16 -23.05 -2.30 -12.32
CA ARG A 16 -23.54 -3.13 -11.22
C ARG A 16 -23.30 -4.62 -11.50
N LYS A 17 -23.58 -5.10 -12.72
CA LYS A 17 -23.35 -6.50 -13.12
C LYS A 17 -21.88 -6.91 -13.05
N THR A 18 -20.95 -6.02 -13.39
CA THR A 18 -19.50 -6.31 -13.30
C THR A 18 -18.98 -6.33 -11.86
N LEU A 19 -19.60 -5.58 -10.94
CA LEU A 19 -19.23 -5.53 -9.51
C LEU A 19 -19.90 -6.59 -8.63
N GLN A 20 -20.85 -7.36 -9.16
CA GLN A 20 -21.54 -8.39 -8.38
C GLN A 20 -20.61 -9.53 -7.92
N ASN A 21 -19.40 -9.65 -8.49
CA ASN A 21 -18.41 -10.61 -8.03
C ASN A 21 -17.60 -10.07 -6.84
N SER A 22 -18.27 -9.91 -5.69
CA SER A 22 -17.68 -9.38 -4.45
C SER A 22 -16.41 -10.12 -3.97
N ALA A 23 -16.23 -11.38 -4.37
CA ALA A 23 -15.06 -12.18 -4.07
C ALA A 23 -13.76 -11.61 -4.68
N ASP A 24 -13.85 -10.92 -5.82
CA ASP A 24 -12.69 -10.38 -6.53
C ASP A 24 -12.33 -8.96 -6.08
N ASP A 25 -13.31 -8.19 -5.59
CA ASP A 25 -13.12 -6.77 -5.28
C ASP A 25 -12.70 -6.52 -3.83
N TYR A 26 -13.19 -7.32 -2.88
CA TYR A 26 -12.80 -7.15 -1.47
C TYR A 26 -11.28 -7.29 -1.25
N PRO A 27 -10.59 -8.28 -1.83
CA PRO A 27 -9.13 -8.37 -1.71
C PRO A 27 -8.40 -7.15 -2.28
N LYS A 28 -8.94 -6.48 -3.32
CA LYS A 28 -8.35 -5.25 -3.87
C LYS A 28 -8.50 -4.07 -2.92
N ILE A 29 -9.63 -3.97 -2.21
CA ILE A 29 -9.85 -2.96 -1.17
C ILE A 29 -8.89 -3.18 0.00
N VAL A 30 -8.74 -4.43 0.44
CA VAL A 30 -7.79 -4.83 1.49
C VAL A 30 -6.34 -4.51 1.08
N ASP A 31 -5.95 -4.80 -0.15
CA ASP A 31 -4.63 -4.47 -0.70
C ASP A 31 -4.38 -2.95 -0.71
N LEU A 32 -5.34 -2.17 -1.21
CA LEU A 32 -5.27 -0.70 -1.19
C LEU A 32 -5.09 -0.17 0.24
N LEU A 33 -5.94 -0.58 1.18
CA LEU A 33 -5.86 -0.09 2.57
C LEU A 33 -4.56 -0.53 3.24
N SER A 34 -4.04 -1.72 2.94
CA SER A 34 -2.73 -2.17 3.40
C SER A 34 -1.60 -1.26 2.94
N ARG A 35 -1.62 -0.81 1.67
CA ARG A 35 -0.64 0.15 1.13
C ARG A 35 -0.71 1.51 1.81
N PHE A 36 -1.93 2.03 2.02
CA PHE A 36 -2.11 3.31 2.70
C PHE A 36 -1.68 3.26 4.16
N ALA A 37 -1.93 2.13 4.84
CA ALA A 37 -1.56 1.92 6.23
C ALA A 37 -0.05 1.95 6.49
N ILE A 38 0.76 1.48 5.54
CA ILE A 38 2.23 1.53 5.69
C ILE A 38 2.83 2.89 5.36
N HIS A 39 2.20 3.67 4.47
CA HIS A 39 2.67 5.00 4.10
C HIS A 39 2.26 6.07 5.13
N HIS A 40 1.02 5.99 5.63
CA HIS A 40 0.49 6.95 6.59
C HIS A 40 0.57 6.40 8.00
N THR A 41 1.81 6.26 8.52
CA THR A 41 2.07 5.69 9.85
C THR A 41 1.42 6.45 10.99
N ASN A 42 1.09 7.73 10.79
CA ASN A 42 0.41 8.56 11.79
C ASN A 42 -1.11 8.33 11.86
N VAL A 43 -1.66 7.46 11.02
CA VAL A 43 -3.10 7.17 10.94
C VAL A 43 -3.35 5.68 11.14
N SER A 44 -4.39 5.35 11.90
CA SER A 44 -4.82 3.96 12.10
C SER A 44 -5.85 3.56 11.06
N PHE A 45 -5.68 2.39 10.45
CA PHE A 45 -6.59 1.85 9.45
C PHE A 45 -7.24 0.55 9.95
N SER A 46 -8.52 0.38 9.65
CA SER A 46 -9.25 -0.86 9.93
C SER A 46 -10.16 -1.21 8.77
N CYS A 47 -10.03 -2.43 8.24
CA CYS A 47 -10.93 -2.98 7.23
C CYS A 47 -11.43 -4.33 7.68
N ARG A 48 -12.74 -4.57 7.61
CA ARG A 48 -13.33 -5.88 7.90
C ARG A 48 -14.49 -6.14 6.98
N LYS A 49 -14.70 -7.41 6.64
CA LYS A 49 -15.93 -7.85 5.99
C LYS A 49 -17.13 -7.70 6.94
N HIS A 50 -18.30 -7.40 6.40
CA HIS A 50 -19.53 -7.33 7.21
C HIS A 50 -19.79 -8.69 7.91
N GLY A 51 -20.09 -8.64 9.20
CA GLY A 51 -20.28 -9.84 10.03
C GLY A 51 -19.00 -10.57 10.45
N ALA A 52 -17.82 -10.16 9.98
CA ALA A 52 -16.57 -10.76 10.41
C ALA A 52 -16.16 -10.25 11.80
N ALA A 53 -15.74 -11.16 12.68
CA ALA A 53 -15.26 -10.84 14.02
C ALA A 53 -13.86 -10.19 14.02
N ARG A 54 -13.03 -10.52 13.03
CA ARG A 54 -11.68 -9.99 12.87
C ARG A 54 -11.60 -9.07 11.66
N ALA A 55 -10.75 -8.06 11.78
CA ALA A 55 -10.39 -7.18 10.69
C ALA A 55 -9.30 -7.82 9.83
N ASP A 56 -9.44 -7.70 8.52
CA ASP A 56 -8.46 -8.15 7.52
C ASP A 56 -7.29 -7.18 7.42
N VAL A 57 -7.54 -5.88 7.64
CA VAL A 57 -6.50 -4.86 7.86
C VAL A 57 -6.73 -4.25 9.23
N HIS A 58 -5.69 -4.25 10.05
CA HIS A 58 -5.68 -3.49 11.29
C HIS A 58 -4.27 -2.92 11.49
N SER A 59 -4.15 -1.60 11.37
CA SER A 59 -2.94 -0.87 11.72
C SER A 59 -3.26 0.15 12.81
N VAL A 60 -2.32 0.31 13.73
CA VAL A 60 -2.32 1.37 14.72
C VAL A 60 -1.31 2.42 14.26
N ALA A 61 -1.48 3.67 14.69
CA ALA A 61 -0.48 4.69 14.41
C ALA A 61 0.87 4.24 14.99
N THR A 62 1.91 4.21 14.16
CA THR A 62 3.26 3.79 14.52
C THR A 62 4.26 4.94 14.31
N ALA A 63 5.34 4.93 15.08
CA ALA A 63 6.44 5.87 14.91
C ALA A 63 7.33 5.52 13.70
N SER A 64 7.31 4.27 13.25
CA SER A 64 8.14 3.76 12.15
C SER A 64 7.31 3.04 11.10
N MET A 65 7.70 3.24 9.84
CA MET A 65 7.16 2.51 8.70
C MET A 65 7.46 1.00 8.77
N LEU A 66 8.60 0.61 9.33
CA LEU A 66 8.93 -0.81 9.54
C LEU A 66 7.91 -1.49 10.48
N ASP A 67 7.46 -0.76 11.51
CA ASP A 67 6.45 -1.25 12.45
C ASP A 67 5.07 -1.34 11.79
N ALA A 68 4.74 -0.38 10.91
CA ALA A 68 3.51 -0.44 10.12
C ALA A 68 3.53 -1.65 9.16
N ILE A 69 4.64 -1.90 8.45
CA ILE A 69 4.83 -3.09 7.61
C ILE A 69 4.70 -4.36 8.45
N ARG A 70 5.32 -4.42 9.63
CA ARG A 70 5.19 -5.56 10.55
C ARG A 70 3.74 -5.82 10.95
N SER A 71 2.96 -4.77 11.19
CA SER A 71 1.54 -4.87 11.56
C SER A 71 0.67 -5.36 10.40
N VAL A 72 0.94 -4.91 9.17
CA VAL A 72 0.08 -5.15 8.00
C VAL A 72 0.48 -6.40 7.23
N TYR A 73 1.77 -6.57 6.91
CA TYR A 73 2.30 -7.70 6.14
C TYR A 73 2.88 -8.81 7.03
N GLY A 74 3.03 -8.55 8.33
CA GLY A 74 3.46 -9.54 9.30
C GLY A 74 4.97 -9.53 9.58
N VAL A 75 5.33 -10.20 10.67
CA VAL A 75 6.70 -10.24 11.22
C VAL A 75 7.70 -10.89 10.25
N SER A 76 7.27 -11.90 9.49
CA SER A 76 8.14 -12.61 8.53
C SER A 76 8.65 -11.68 7.43
N VAL A 77 7.79 -10.78 6.95
CA VAL A 77 8.17 -9.80 5.93
C VAL A 77 9.11 -8.77 6.54
N ALA A 78 8.68 -8.13 7.62
CA ALA A 78 9.45 -7.06 8.27
C ALA A 78 10.87 -7.48 8.70
N ARG A 79 11.07 -8.75 9.06
CA ARG A 79 12.39 -9.27 9.44
C ARG A 79 13.36 -9.39 8.26
N ASN A 80 12.84 -9.57 7.04
CA ASN A 80 13.65 -9.74 5.85
C ASN A 80 13.80 -8.47 5.02
N LEU A 81 13.35 -7.33 5.53
CA LEU A 81 13.50 -6.04 4.85
C LEU A 81 14.85 -5.40 5.17
N MET A 82 15.41 -4.72 4.16
CA MET A 82 16.60 -3.90 4.23
C MET A 82 16.23 -2.49 3.78
N THR A 83 16.73 -1.47 4.49
CA THR A 83 16.48 -0.07 4.12
C THR A 83 17.24 0.27 2.84
N ILE A 84 16.61 1.02 1.95
CA ILE A 84 17.23 1.61 0.77
C ILE A 84 17.01 3.12 0.79
N GLU A 85 18.07 3.85 0.47
CA GLU A 85 18.06 5.32 0.42
C GLU A 85 18.87 5.75 -0.80
N ALA A 86 18.35 6.72 -1.55
CA ALA A 86 19.08 7.36 -2.64
C ALA A 86 18.67 8.84 -2.71
N SER A 87 19.63 9.74 -2.91
CA SER A 87 19.33 11.13 -3.19
C SER A 87 20.26 11.66 -4.28
N ASP A 88 19.73 12.54 -5.12
CA ASP A 88 20.50 13.37 -6.04
C ASP A 88 20.17 14.83 -5.72
N ASP A 89 21.18 15.53 -5.21
CA ASP A 89 21.09 16.93 -4.78
C ASP A 89 21.79 17.87 -5.78
N ASP A 90 22.11 17.39 -6.99
CA ASP A 90 22.71 18.23 -8.03
C ASP A 90 21.73 19.32 -8.50
N PRO A 91 22.04 20.62 -8.30
CA PRO A 91 21.16 21.72 -8.71
C PRO A 91 21.03 21.85 -10.24
N SER A 92 21.82 21.11 -11.02
CA SER A 92 21.71 21.04 -12.48
C SER A 92 20.80 19.89 -12.97
N SER A 93 20.46 18.95 -12.09
CA SER A 93 19.53 17.86 -12.34
C SER A 93 18.22 18.08 -11.55
N SER A 94 17.24 17.20 -11.75
CA SER A 94 16.01 17.24 -10.96
C SER A 94 16.28 16.64 -9.58
N VAL A 95 16.08 17.44 -8.52
CA VAL A 95 16.26 16.99 -7.12
C VAL A 95 15.40 15.76 -6.86
N PHE A 96 16.06 14.66 -6.50
CA PHE A 96 15.43 13.36 -6.30
C PHE A 96 15.78 12.81 -4.91
N LYS A 97 14.79 12.33 -4.18
CA LYS A 97 14.99 11.58 -2.95
C LYS A 97 14.16 10.31 -2.96
N MET A 98 14.78 9.21 -2.56
CA MET A 98 14.17 7.91 -2.37
C MET A 98 14.53 7.39 -1.00
N ASP A 99 13.53 6.88 -0.30
CA ASP A 99 13.66 6.11 0.91
C ASP A 99 12.75 4.88 0.81
N GLY A 100 13.01 3.81 1.54
CA GLY A 100 12.16 2.62 1.45
C GLY A 100 12.79 1.36 1.99
N PHE A 101 12.14 0.24 1.67
CA PHE A 101 12.52 -1.10 2.10
C PHE A 101 12.48 -2.09 0.95
N ILE A 102 13.50 -2.94 0.85
CA ILE A 102 13.56 -4.04 -0.09
C ILE A 102 13.76 -5.36 0.65
N SER A 103 13.09 -6.42 0.21
CA SER A 103 13.33 -7.76 0.73
C SER A 103 14.75 -8.24 0.40
N ASN A 104 15.37 -8.92 1.36
CA ASN A 104 16.69 -9.53 1.18
C ASN A 104 16.58 -10.82 0.35
N SER A 105 17.73 -11.36 -0.07
CA SER A 105 17.82 -12.58 -0.89
C SER A 105 17.27 -13.85 -0.22
N ASN A 106 17.03 -13.83 1.09
CA ASN A 106 16.49 -14.98 1.83
C ASN A 106 14.96 -14.99 1.87
N TYR A 107 14.30 -13.90 1.46
CA TYR A 107 12.85 -13.82 1.46
C TYR A 107 12.26 -14.53 0.23
N ILE A 108 11.35 -15.48 0.47
CA ILE A 108 10.66 -16.21 -0.59
C ILE A 108 9.17 -15.90 -0.46
N ALA A 109 8.64 -15.13 -1.41
CA ALA A 109 7.22 -14.84 -1.53
C ALA A 109 6.58 -15.65 -2.65
N LYS A 110 5.33 -16.09 -2.44
CA LYS A 110 4.51 -16.71 -3.49
C LYS A 110 4.05 -15.68 -4.53
N LYS A 111 3.98 -14.41 -4.14
CA LYS A 111 3.53 -13.28 -4.98
C LYS A 111 4.37 -12.06 -4.62
N ILE A 112 4.91 -11.39 -5.63
CA ILE A 112 5.64 -10.14 -5.47
C ILE A 112 4.64 -9.04 -5.07
N THR A 113 4.97 -8.29 -4.02
CA THR A 113 4.18 -7.13 -3.61
C THR A 113 5.04 -5.89 -3.71
N MET A 114 4.75 -5.04 -4.68
CA MET A 114 5.39 -3.74 -4.84
C MET A 114 4.42 -2.64 -4.41
N VAL A 115 4.87 -1.80 -3.48
CA VAL A 115 4.17 -0.60 -3.04
C VAL A 115 5.04 0.60 -3.35
N LEU A 116 4.51 1.51 -4.15
CA LEU A 116 5.21 2.71 -4.58
C LEU A 116 4.38 3.94 -4.24
N PHE A 117 5.02 4.90 -3.57
CA PHE A 117 4.45 6.24 -3.42
C PHE A 117 5.36 7.28 -4.05
N ILE A 118 4.77 8.18 -4.84
CA ILE A 118 5.46 9.34 -5.41
C ILE A 118 4.78 10.58 -4.88
N ASN A 119 5.52 11.44 -4.18
CA ASN A 119 5.00 12.68 -3.59
C ASN A 119 3.70 12.47 -2.76
N GLY A 120 3.60 11.35 -2.05
CA GLY A 120 2.44 10.99 -1.22
C GLY A 120 1.26 10.33 -1.96
N MET A 121 1.32 10.16 -3.28
CA MET A 121 0.32 9.44 -4.06
C MET A 121 0.73 7.98 -4.29
N CYS A 122 -0.19 7.04 -4.03
CA CYS A 122 0.03 5.62 -4.32
C CYS A 122 0.02 5.41 -5.85
N ALA A 123 1.14 4.96 -6.40
CA ALA A 123 1.26 4.65 -7.82
C ALA A 123 1.21 3.12 -8.03
N TYR A 124 0.48 2.70 -9.05
CA TYR A 124 0.51 1.32 -9.56
C TYR A 124 1.31 1.33 -10.83
N SER A 125 2.53 0.79 -10.85
CA SER A 125 3.11 0.40 -12.13
C SER A 125 4.12 -0.73 -12.00
N ILE A 126 4.03 -1.65 -12.95
CA ILE A 126 5.01 -2.71 -13.29
C ILE A 126 6.15 -2.12 -14.15
N ASP A 127 5.93 -0.93 -14.72
CA ASP A 127 6.91 -0.14 -15.45
C ASP A 127 6.95 1.26 -14.81
N VAL A 128 7.87 1.50 -13.88
CA VAL A 128 8.15 2.83 -13.30
C VAL A 128 9.50 3.23 -13.89
N VAL A 129 9.53 3.77 -15.11
CA VAL A 129 9.34 5.19 -15.44
C VAL A 129 10.52 6.02 -14.92
N GLU A 130 11.38 6.37 -15.87
CA GLU A 130 12.18 7.60 -15.95
C GLU A 130 11.85 8.61 -14.83
N LEU A 131 12.72 8.62 -13.82
CA LEU A 131 12.56 9.28 -12.53
C LEU A 131 12.27 10.78 -12.71
N THR A 132 11.00 11.15 -12.56
CA THR A 132 10.52 12.56 -12.63
C THR A 132 9.77 12.98 -11.37
N GLY A 133 9.93 12.25 -10.26
CA GLY A 133 9.29 12.56 -8.97
C GLY A 133 10.29 12.84 -7.86
N ASN A 134 10.02 13.86 -7.04
CA ASN A 134 10.96 14.39 -6.04
C ASN A 134 11.07 13.54 -4.76
N HIS A 135 10.06 12.72 -4.43
CA HIS A 135 10.10 11.77 -3.30
C HIS A 135 9.47 10.44 -3.68
N MET A 136 10.24 9.35 -3.61
CA MET A 136 9.82 8.00 -3.97
C MET A 136 9.98 7.01 -2.81
N LEU A 137 8.88 6.38 -2.39
CA LEU A 137 8.88 5.32 -1.37
C LEU A 137 8.63 3.96 -2.00
N ILE A 138 9.61 3.05 -1.90
CA ILE A 138 9.50 1.69 -2.45
C ILE A 138 9.43 0.67 -1.30
N VAL A 139 8.39 -0.16 -1.29
CA VAL A 139 8.39 -1.44 -0.56
C VAL A 139 8.29 -2.56 -1.57
N ILE A 140 9.34 -3.36 -1.70
CA ILE A 140 9.32 -4.60 -2.47
C ILE A 140 9.36 -5.76 -1.47
N CYS A 141 8.23 -6.47 -1.36
CA CYS A 141 8.16 -7.77 -0.72
C CYS A 141 8.29 -8.85 -1.79
#